data_AF-A0A485LB61-F1
#
_entry.id   AF-A0A485LB61-F1
#
_cell.length_a   1.000
_cell.length_b   1.000
_cell.length_c   1.000
_cell.angle_alpha   90.00
_cell.angle_beta   90.00
_cell.angle_gamma   90.00
#
_symmetry.space_group_name_H-M   'P 1'
#
loop_
_entity.id
_entity.type
_entity.pdbx_description
1 polymer ?
#
loop_
_entity_poly.entity_id
_entity_poly.type
_entity_poly.pdbx_seq_one_letter_code
_entity_poly.pdbx_strand_id
1 'polypeptide(L)'
;MKFTSLLASTVLATSALAVNITIHFPDNSSEYTFRKPQCLPTCDSDTWTISGNTYDGITTCVPTSASSNASNKPATISVIPFRCGKYCAKPNARGITECDRCYYGWGQLVEGKIDPWWSEAEAAKGNETMSKYFVPQTISSLHNLRSCLMVTDKGLSKLCDRVVRKELNPDGAAATCIKDGKSTPFAKPLADNDECAKYVVSNNQVVCQA
;
A
#
# COMPACT_ATOMS: atom_id res chain seq x y z
N MET A 1 25.23 59.81 12.69
CA MET A 1 24.56 58.92 11.71
C MET A 1 25.06 57.51 11.95
N LYS A 2 24.20 56.59 12.42
CA LYS A 2 24.57 55.19 12.70
C LYS A 2 23.97 54.31 11.60
N PHE A 3 24.81 53.57 10.88
CA PHE A 3 24.43 52.65 9.83
C PHE A 3 23.81 51.38 10.43
N THR A 4 22.56 51.11 10.06
CA THR A 4 21.87 49.83 10.25
C THR A 4 22.38 48.83 9.23
N SER A 5 23.12 47.81 9.67
CA SER A 5 23.48 46.66 8.84
C SER A 5 22.38 45.59 8.97
N LEU A 6 21.60 45.41 7.91
CA LEU A 6 20.70 44.24 7.76
C LEU A 6 21.53 43.07 7.23
N LEU A 7 21.76 42.06 8.06
CA LEU A 7 22.20 40.74 7.65
C LEU A 7 21.00 39.99 7.05
N ALA A 8 20.91 39.97 5.72
CA ALA A 8 19.99 39.09 5.00
C ALA A 8 20.52 37.65 5.10
N SER A 9 19.89 36.84 5.95
CA SER A 9 20.14 35.40 6.01
C SER A 9 19.46 34.74 4.82
N THR A 10 20.22 34.34 3.81
CA THR A 10 19.75 33.47 2.73
C THR A 10 19.59 32.06 3.28
N VAL A 11 18.35 31.68 3.59
CA VAL A 11 18.00 30.27 3.82
C VAL A 11 18.09 29.58 2.46
N LEU A 12 19.21 28.91 2.20
CA LEU A 12 19.32 27.92 1.12
C LEU A 12 18.36 26.78 1.47
N ALA A 13 17.15 26.82 0.90
CA ALA A 13 16.28 25.66 0.85
C ALA A 13 16.99 24.59 0.03
N THR A 14 17.60 23.62 0.71
CA THR A 14 18.05 22.39 0.06
C THR A 14 16.81 21.68 -0.45
N SER A 15 16.57 21.77 -1.76
CA SER A 15 15.65 20.89 -2.47
C SER A 15 16.17 19.46 -2.31
N ALA A 16 15.63 18.74 -1.32
CA ALA A 16 15.79 17.30 -1.26
C ALA A 16 15.26 16.75 -2.59
N LEU A 17 16.14 16.17 -3.40
CA LEU A 17 15.75 15.46 -4.61
C LEU A 17 14.68 14.44 -4.22
N ALA A 18 13.55 14.43 -4.94
CA ALA A 18 12.53 13.43 -4.73
C ALA A 18 13.15 12.06 -5.01
N VAL A 19 13.33 11.25 -3.96
CA VAL A 19 13.84 9.88 -4.11
C VAL A 19 12.67 8.99 -4.49
N ASN A 20 12.83 8.22 -5.57
CA ASN A 20 11.82 7.30 -6.04
C ASN A 20 11.79 6.09 -5.10
N ILE A 21 10.60 5.73 -4.63
CA ILE A 21 10.40 4.43 -3.99
C ILE A 21 10.17 3.43 -5.12
N THR A 22 11.06 2.45 -5.23
CA THR A 22 11.02 1.45 -6.31
C THR A 22 10.60 0.10 -5.74
N ILE A 23 9.74 -0.62 -6.45
CA ILE A 23 9.35 -1.99 -6.16
C ILE A 23 9.86 -2.90 -7.27
N HIS A 24 10.61 -3.93 -6.89
CA HIS A 24 10.96 -5.05 -7.76
C HIS A 24 10.00 -6.21 -7.54
N PHE A 25 9.39 -6.65 -8.65
CA PHE A 25 8.51 -7.81 -8.69
C PHE A 25 9.29 -9.09 -9.05
N PRO A 26 8.73 -10.28 -8.74
CA PRO A 26 9.41 -11.56 -8.98
C PRO A 26 9.62 -11.87 -10.46
N ASP A 27 8.86 -11.25 -11.35
CA ASP A 27 8.96 -11.38 -12.81
C ASP A 27 10.04 -10.47 -13.42
N ASN A 28 10.86 -9.82 -12.59
CA ASN A 28 11.86 -8.80 -12.94
C ASN A 28 11.28 -7.50 -13.50
N SER A 29 9.95 -7.31 -13.44
CA SER A 29 9.37 -6.00 -13.67
C SER A 29 9.61 -5.07 -12.48
N SER A 30 9.46 -3.77 -12.70
CA SER A 30 9.61 -2.77 -11.65
C SER A 30 8.62 -1.64 -11.82
N GLU A 31 8.13 -1.16 -10.69
CA GLU A 31 7.29 0.03 -10.63
C GLU A 31 7.89 1.01 -9.62
N TYR A 32 7.57 2.29 -9.76
CA TYR A 32 8.05 3.32 -8.85
C TYR A 32 7.00 4.39 -8.57
N THR A 33 7.11 5.01 -7.40
CA THR A 33 6.33 6.19 -7.03
C THR A 33 7.19 7.28 -6.40
N PHE A 34 6.70 8.51 -6.46
CA PHE A 34 7.27 9.65 -5.74
C PHE A 34 6.56 9.90 -4.40
N ARG A 35 5.43 9.22 -4.15
CA ARG A 35 4.66 9.42 -2.92
C ARG A 35 5.17 8.50 -1.82
N LYS A 36 5.77 9.11 -0.81
CA LYS A 36 6.25 8.41 0.37
C LYS A 36 5.11 8.15 1.36
N PRO A 37 4.85 6.89 1.74
CA PRO A 37 3.93 6.58 2.82
C PRO A 37 4.42 7.12 4.16
N GLN A 38 3.46 7.47 5.01
CA GLN A 38 3.75 7.82 6.40
C GLN A 38 4.27 6.60 7.14
N CYS A 39 5.28 6.81 7.99
CA CYS A 39 5.90 5.76 8.81
C CYS A 39 6.48 4.58 8.01
N LEU A 40 6.78 4.73 6.72
CA LEU A 40 7.53 3.74 5.98
C LEU A 40 8.93 3.56 6.64
N PRO A 41 9.35 2.32 6.96
CA PRO A 41 10.70 2.08 7.44
C PRO A 41 11.76 2.61 6.49
N THR A 42 12.90 3.06 7.02
CA THR A 42 13.99 3.59 6.21
C THR A 42 14.84 2.45 5.64
N CYS A 43 15.21 2.56 4.35
CA CYS A 43 16.04 1.61 3.61
C CYS A 43 17.26 2.33 3.04
N ASP A 44 18.33 1.58 2.71
CA ASP A 44 19.53 2.14 2.09
C ASP A 44 19.29 2.71 0.68
N SER A 45 18.43 2.05 -0.12
CA SER A 45 18.26 2.36 -1.54
C SER A 45 16.85 2.81 -1.95
N ASP A 46 15.93 3.05 -1.00
CA ASP A 46 14.48 3.25 -1.24
C ASP A 46 13.84 2.19 -2.19
N THR A 47 14.55 1.09 -2.42
CA THR A 47 14.14 -0.05 -3.22
C THR A 47 13.66 -1.17 -2.32
N TRP A 48 12.53 -1.73 -2.71
CA TRP A 48 11.81 -2.75 -1.99
C TRP A 48 11.58 -3.94 -2.92
N THR A 49 11.67 -5.15 -2.38
CA THR A 49 11.45 -6.39 -3.11
C THR A 49 10.29 -7.13 -2.49
N ILE A 50 9.32 -7.50 -3.31
CA ILE A 50 8.18 -8.29 -2.86
C ILE A 50 8.55 -9.77 -2.83
N SER A 51 8.10 -10.45 -1.78
CA SER A 51 8.26 -11.90 -1.68
C SER A 51 7.03 -12.64 -2.23
N GLY A 52 7.27 -13.75 -2.93
CA GLY A 52 6.22 -14.58 -3.53
C GLY A 52 5.57 -13.94 -4.76
N ASN A 53 4.58 -14.61 -5.33
CA ASN A 53 3.97 -14.26 -6.63
C ASN A 53 2.75 -13.32 -6.49
N THR A 54 2.67 -12.55 -5.40
CA THR A 54 1.50 -11.71 -5.07
C THR A 54 1.96 -10.28 -4.82
N TYR A 55 1.32 -9.29 -5.45
CA TYR A 55 1.40 -7.84 -5.15
C TYR A 55 0.93 -7.46 -3.73
N ASP A 56 0.20 -8.35 -3.06
CA ASP A 56 -0.21 -8.30 -1.64
C ASP A 56 0.81 -8.99 -0.71
N GLY A 57 2.01 -9.28 -1.23
CA GLY A 57 3.08 -9.98 -0.55
C GLY A 57 3.80 -9.16 0.51
N ILE A 58 4.37 -9.87 1.47
CA ILE A 58 5.36 -9.29 2.40
C ILE A 58 6.50 -8.71 1.55
N THR A 59 6.83 -7.45 1.80
CA THR A 59 7.83 -6.70 1.04
C THR A 59 9.00 -6.35 1.95
N THR A 60 10.22 -6.46 1.45
CA THR A 60 11.44 -6.25 2.23
C THR A 60 12.37 -5.26 1.56
N CYS A 61 13.16 -4.56 2.35
CA CYS A 61 14.31 -3.80 1.87
C CYS A 61 15.52 -4.05 2.76
N VAL A 62 16.71 -3.75 2.23
CA VAL A 62 17.94 -3.73 3.02
C VAL A 62 17.93 -2.44 3.87
N PRO A 63 17.96 -2.55 5.22
CA PRO A 63 17.89 -1.39 6.11
C PRO A 63 19.21 -0.62 6.07
N THR A 64 19.15 0.66 6.40
CA THR A 64 20.34 1.51 6.50
C THR A 64 21.37 0.95 7.47
N SER A 65 22.59 0.72 6.97
CA SER A 65 23.76 0.33 7.78
C SER A 65 24.27 1.49 8.65
N ALA A 66 23.43 2.04 9.51
CA ALA A 66 23.75 3.17 10.38
C ALA A 66 23.66 2.79 11.87
N SER A 67 24.28 1.67 12.24
CA SER A 67 24.70 1.38 13.62
C SER A 67 25.42 0.03 13.64
N SER A 68 26.65 0.02 14.13
CA SER A 68 27.42 -1.18 14.45
C SER A 68 26.77 -2.08 15.52
N ASN A 69 25.54 -1.78 15.93
CA ASN A 69 24.69 -2.56 16.84
C ASN A 69 23.23 -2.72 16.34
N ALA A 70 22.90 -2.34 15.10
CA ALA A 70 21.59 -2.64 14.50
C ALA A 70 21.64 -4.05 13.90
N SER A 71 20.69 -4.90 14.26
CA SER A 71 20.53 -6.21 13.63
C SER A 71 20.45 -6.03 12.10
N ASN A 72 21.30 -6.72 11.33
CA ASN A 72 21.30 -6.80 9.86
C ASN A 72 20.01 -7.44 9.27
N LYS A 73 18.87 -7.32 9.96
CA LYS A 73 17.60 -7.90 9.55
C LYS A 73 16.90 -6.97 8.55
N PRO A 74 16.45 -7.47 7.40
CA PRO A 74 15.73 -6.68 6.42
C PRO A 74 14.54 -5.97 7.06
N ALA A 75 14.34 -4.69 6.74
CA ALA A 75 13.10 -4.03 7.12
C ALA A 75 11.96 -4.67 6.31
N THR A 76 10.89 -5.04 6.99
CA THR A 76 9.82 -5.85 6.42
C THR A 76 8.48 -5.15 6.60
N ILE A 77 7.71 -5.01 5.54
CA ILE A 77 6.38 -4.40 5.53
C ILE A 77 5.33 -5.40 5.01
N SER A 78 4.08 -5.24 5.42
CA SER A 78 3.03 -6.20 5.06
C SER A 78 2.58 -6.16 3.60
N VAL A 79 2.82 -5.04 2.91
CA VAL A 79 2.40 -4.78 1.53
C VAL A 79 3.26 -3.67 0.95
N ILE A 80 3.33 -3.58 -0.38
CA ILE A 80 4.13 -2.57 -1.09
C ILE A 80 3.72 -1.12 -0.73
N PRO A 81 4.67 -0.16 -0.76
CA PRO A 81 4.45 1.26 -0.47
C PRO A 81 3.39 1.93 -1.34
N PHE A 82 3.04 1.36 -2.49
CA PHE A 82 2.06 1.94 -3.39
C PHE A 82 0.61 1.69 -2.96
N ARG A 83 0.38 0.68 -2.11
CA ARG A 83 -0.96 0.32 -1.61
C ARG A 83 -1.24 0.89 -0.23
N CYS A 84 -0.20 0.97 0.60
CA CYS A 84 -0.30 1.47 1.96
C CYS A 84 0.19 2.92 2.06
N GLY A 85 -0.71 3.84 2.39
CA GLY A 85 -0.33 5.25 2.57
C GLY A 85 0.22 5.54 3.96
N LYS A 86 -0.10 4.71 4.95
CA LYS A 86 0.44 4.83 6.31
C LYS A 86 0.68 3.46 6.92
N TYR A 87 1.94 3.22 7.28
CA TYR A 87 2.33 2.04 8.04
C TYR A 87 2.20 2.27 9.54
N CYS A 88 2.16 1.19 10.31
CA CYS A 88 2.21 1.25 11.76
C CYS A 88 3.56 1.78 12.23
N ALA A 89 3.57 2.59 13.29
CA ALA A 89 4.81 3.14 13.83
C ALA A 89 5.73 2.07 14.47
N LYS A 90 5.17 0.92 14.86
CA LYS A 90 5.91 -0.20 15.46
C LYS A 90 5.60 -1.50 14.70
N PRO A 91 6.61 -2.33 14.40
CA PRO A 91 6.39 -3.66 13.85
C PRO A 91 5.61 -4.57 14.81
N ASN A 92 4.94 -5.59 14.27
CA ASN A 92 4.31 -6.64 15.06
C ASN A 92 5.36 -7.59 15.68
N ALA A 93 4.90 -8.59 16.45
CA ALA A 93 5.78 -9.55 17.12
C ALA A 93 6.69 -10.36 16.17
N ARG A 94 6.40 -10.36 14.87
CA ARG A 94 7.20 -11.03 13.82
C ARG A 94 8.20 -10.08 13.15
N GLY A 95 8.27 -8.82 13.57
CA GLY A 95 9.11 -7.80 12.96
C GLY A 95 8.55 -7.23 11.65
N ILE A 96 7.27 -7.46 11.35
CA ILE A 96 6.62 -6.92 10.14
C ILE A 96 5.90 -5.63 10.51
N THR A 97 6.20 -4.55 9.79
CA THR A 97 5.48 -3.29 9.89
C THR A 97 4.20 -3.37 9.06
N GLU A 98 3.05 -3.46 9.73
CA GLU A 98 1.76 -3.62 9.07
C GLU A 98 1.23 -2.32 8.47
N CYS A 99 0.29 -2.43 7.54
CA CYS A 99 -0.42 -1.27 7.02
C CYS A 99 -1.50 -0.81 8.01
N ASP A 100 -1.45 0.46 8.39
CA ASP A 100 -2.45 1.12 9.23
C ASP A 100 -3.58 1.73 8.38
N ARG A 101 -3.22 2.31 7.23
CA ARG A 101 -4.18 2.92 6.30
C ARG A 101 -3.74 2.76 4.85
N CYS A 102 -4.63 2.19 4.04
CA CYS A 102 -4.46 2.11 2.60
C CYS A 102 -4.59 3.48 1.93
N TYR A 103 -3.93 3.64 0.79
CA TYR A 103 -4.35 4.65 -0.17
C TYR A 103 -5.78 4.33 -0.66
N TYR A 104 -6.46 5.30 -1.27
CA TYR A 104 -7.76 5.07 -1.91
C TYR A 104 -7.62 4.21 -3.16
N GLY A 105 -6.58 4.45 -3.95
CA GLY A 105 -6.27 3.72 -5.17
C GLY A 105 -5.08 4.32 -5.89
N TRP A 106 -4.83 3.88 -7.11
CA TRP A 106 -3.86 4.51 -7.99
C TRP A 106 -4.41 4.72 -9.41
N GLY A 107 -3.70 5.55 -10.16
CA GLY A 107 -3.70 5.57 -11.62
C GLY A 107 -2.30 5.26 -12.16
N GLN A 108 -2.24 4.81 -13.40
CA GLN A 108 -0.97 4.62 -14.11
C GLN A 108 -0.75 5.83 -15.03
N LEU A 109 0.24 6.65 -14.69
CA LEU A 109 0.57 7.87 -15.43
C LEU A 109 1.35 7.56 -16.71
N VAL A 110 2.36 6.70 -16.58
CA VAL A 110 3.20 6.16 -17.66
C VAL A 110 3.63 4.75 -17.26
N GLU A 111 4.20 3.98 -18.19
CA GLU A 111 4.71 2.63 -17.90
C GLU A 111 5.65 2.62 -16.68
N GLY A 112 5.36 1.74 -15.72
CA GLY A 112 6.12 1.62 -14.47
C GLY A 112 5.95 2.76 -13.45
N LYS A 113 5.35 3.91 -13.78
CA LYS A 113 5.11 5.00 -12.82
C LYS A 113 3.71 4.92 -12.23
N ILE A 114 3.66 4.75 -10.92
CA ILE A 114 2.44 4.63 -10.14
C ILE A 114 2.23 5.88 -9.28
N ASP A 115 1.02 6.44 -9.30
CA ASP A 115 0.65 7.55 -8.42
C ASP A 115 -0.53 7.19 -7.51
N PRO A 116 -0.27 6.83 -6.24
CA PRO A 116 -1.32 6.45 -5.31
C PRO A 116 -1.94 7.67 -4.60
N TRP A 117 -3.26 7.70 -4.45
CA TRP A 117 -3.98 8.86 -3.94
C TRP A 117 -4.72 8.55 -2.64
N TRP A 118 -4.87 9.53 -1.74
CA TRP A 118 -5.58 9.32 -0.47
C TRP A 118 -7.10 9.34 -0.61
N SER A 119 -7.62 9.92 -1.70
CA SER A 119 -9.06 10.02 -1.96
C SER A 119 -9.34 10.28 -3.45
N GLU A 120 -10.59 10.05 -3.84
CA GLU A 120 -11.13 10.42 -5.16
C GLU A 120 -10.98 11.93 -5.42
N ALA A 121 -11.18 12.76 -4.39
CA ALA A 121 -11.06 14.21 -4.50
C ALA A 121 -9.62 14.69 -4.74
N GLU A 122 -8.63 14.00 -4.19
CA GLU A 122 -7.22 14.30 -4.48
C GLU A 122 -6.82 13.84 -5.87
N ALA A 123 -7.22 12.63 -6.28
CA ALA A 123 -6.96 12.11 -7.62
C ALA A 123 -7.55 13.01 -8.72
N ALA A 124 -8.78 13.50 -8.52
CA ALA A 124 -9.43 14.43 -9.45
C ALA A 124 -8.65 15.74 -9.63
N LYS A 125 -8.02 16.27 -8.56
CA LYS A 125 -7.15 17.47 -8.66
C LYS A 125 -5.87 17.20 -9.45
N GLY A 126 -5.40 15.96 -9.47
CA GLY A 126 -4.27 15.51 -10.27
C GLY A 126 -4.60 15.24 -11.73
N ASN A 127 -5.87 15.39 -12.14
CA ASN A 127 -6.38 15.01 -13.46
C ASN A 127 -6.11 13.54 -13.82
N GLU A 128 -6.13 12.66 -12.81
CA GLU A 128 -5.80 11.24 -12.96
C GLU A 128 -7.05 10.37 -13.03
N THR A 129 -7.06 9.42 -13.98
CA THR A 129 -8.10 8.39 -14.05
C THR A 129 -7.65 7.16 -13.28
N MET A 130 -8.39 6.84 -12.22
CA MET A 130 -8.08 5.73 -11.33
C MET A 130 -8.41 4.39 -11.98
N SER A 131 -7.45 3.47 -11.98
CA SER A 131 -7.59 2.13 -12.58
C SER A 131 -7.70 1.02 -11.54
N LYS A 132 -7.16 1.22 -10.34
CA LYS A 132 -7.25 0.28 -9.22
C LYS A 132 -7.55 1.02 -7.92
N TYR A 133 -8.19 0.32 -7.00
CA TYR A 133 -8.61 0.79 -5.70
C TYR A 133 -8.09 -0.14 -4.62
N PHE A 134 -7.86 0.41 -3.42
CA PHE A 134 -7.36 -0.38 -2.31
C PHE A 134 -8.37 -0.48 -1.17
N VAL A 135 -8.58 -1.70 -0.68
CA VAL A 135 -9.49 -2.00 0.41
C VAL A 135 -8.67 -2.51 1.59
N PRO A 136 -8.86 -1.99 2.82
CA PRO A 136 -8.21 -2.52 4.00
C PRO A 136 -8.47 -4.01 4.12
N GLN A 137 -7.44 -4.79 4.44
CA GLN A 137 -7.62 -6.22 4.63
C GLN A 137 -6.77 -6.81 5.75
N THR A 138 -7.12 -8.04 6.12
CA THR A 138 -6.35 -8.88 7.02
C THR A 138 -6.17 -10.27 6.40
N ILE A 139 -4.97 -10.83 6.54
CA ILE A 139 -4.66 -12.19 6.11
C ILE A 139 -4.63 -13.11 7.33
N SER A 140 -5.65 -13.94 7.50
CA SER A 140 -5.84 -14.69 8.75
C SER A 140 -4.77 -15.75 8.98
N SER A 141 -4.34 -16.47 7.94
CA SER A 141 -3.24 -17.46 8.04
C SER A 141 -1.89 -16.85 8.40
N LEU A 142 -1.72 -15.54 8.22
CA LEU A 142 -0.50 -14.81 8.56
C LEU A 142 -0.63 -14.08 9.90
N HIS A 143 -1.39 -14.64 10.84
CA HIS A 143 -1.68 -14.07 12.16
C HIS A 143 -2.46 -12.75 12.08
N ASN A 144 -3.48 -12.70 11.24
CA ASN A 144 -4.32 -11.52 10.98
C ASN A 144 -3.50 -10.30 10.51
N LEU A 145 -2.47 -10.54 9.68
CA LEU A 145 -1.58 -9.50 9.16
C LEU A 145 -2.40 -8.43 8.43
N ARG A 146 -2.29 -7.17 8.86
CA ARG A 146 -2.99 -6.05 8.20
C ARG A 146 -2.30 -5.59 6.93
N SER A 147 -3.05 -5.53 5.84
CA SER A 147 -2.58 -5.23 4.47
C SER A 147 -3.64 -4.41 3.71
N CYS A 148 -3.42 -4.21 2.40
CA CYS A 148 -4.31 -3.52 1.47
C CYS A 148 -4.55 -4.37 0.22
N LEU A 149 -5.80 -4.76 -0.01
CA LEU A 149 -6.24 -5.53 -1.16
C LEU A 149 -6.39 -4.61 -2.37
N MET A 150 -5.95 -5.04 -3.54
CA MET A 150 -6.16 -4.29 -4.78
C MET A 150 -7.34 -4.87 -5.57
N VAL A 151 -8.24 -3.98 -6.00
CA VAL A 151 -9.42 -4.34 -6.80
C VAL A 151 -9.68 -3.32 -7.90
N THR A 152 -10.41 -3.73 -8.94
CA THR A 152 -10.87 -2.79 -9.99
C THR A 152 -12.16 -2.05 -9.60
N ASP A 153 -13.06 -2.66 -8.82
CA ASP A 153 -14.29 -1.99 -8.39
C ASP A 153 -14.09 -1.13 -7.12
N LYS A 154 -14.22 0.19 -7.27
CA LYS A 154 -14.21 1.14 -6.13
C LYS A 154 -15.32 0.91 -5.13
N GLY A 155 -16.42 0.30 -5.55
CA GLY A 155 -17.59 -0.01 -4.73
C GLY A 155 -17.29 -0.93 -3.56
N LEU A 156 -16.27 -1.79 -3.66
CA LEU A 156 -15.94 -2.72 -2.60
C LEU A 156 -15.53 -2.02 -1.29
N SER A 157 -14.81 -0.90 -1.38
CA SER A 157 -14.43 -0.08 -0.21
C SER A 157 -15.63 0.56 0.51
N LYS A 158 -16.77 0.71 -0.18
CA LYS A 158 -18.02 1.18 0.42
C LYS A 158 -18.83 0.02 1.02
N LEU A 159 -18.70 -1.16 0.41
CA LEU A 159 -19.38 -2.38 0.84
C LEU A 159 -18.75 -2.97 2.11
N CYS A 160 -17.43 -2.92 2.21
CA CYS A 160 -16.64 -3.52 3.27
C CYS A 160 -15.76 -2.46 3.95
N ASP A 161 -15.82 -2.36 5.27
CA ASP A 161 -14.84 -1.57 6.03
C ASP A 161 -13.46 -2.23 5.98
N ARG A 162 -13.46 -3.57 5.95
CA ARG A 162 -12.28 -4.39 5.64
C ARG A 162 -12.66 -5.74 5.04
N VAL A 163 -11.70 -6.36 4.36
CA VAL A 163 -11.77 -7.75 3.92
C VAL A 163 -10.90 -8.63 4.81
N VAL A 164 -11.36 -9.84 5.12
CA VAL A 164 -10.56 -10.88 5.77
C VAL A 164 -10.34 -11.97 4.73
N ARG A 165 -9.12 -12.10 4.20
CA ARG A 165 -8.73 -13.21 3.32
C ARG A 165 -8.07 -14.30 4.15
N LYS A 166 -8.28 -15.56 3.76
CA LYS A 166 -7.66 -16.70 4.43
C LYS A 166 -6.14 -16.67 4.31
N GLU A 167 -5.64 -16.41 3.10
CA GLU A 167 -4.21 -16.47 2.77
C GLU A 167 -3.90 -15.57 1.57
N LEU A 168 -2.61 -15.35 1.32
CA LEU A 168 -2.11 -14.73 0.09
C LEU A 168 -2.06 -15.79 -1.01
N ASN A 169 -2.92 -15.67 -2.00
CA ASN A 169 -2.94 -16.55 -3.16
C ASN A 169 -3.25 -15.72 -4.43
N PRO A 170 -2.41 -15.78 -5.48
CA PRO A 170 -2.66 -15.08 -6.73
C PRO A 170 -3.95 -15.57 -7.42
N ASP A 171 -4.25 -16.87 -7.34
CA ASP A 171 -5.44 -17.50 -7.92
C ASP A 171 -6.71 -17.28 -7.07
N GLY A 172 -6.53 -16.70 -5.89
CA GLY A 172 -7.60 -16.35 -4.97
C GLY A 172 -7.69 -17.22 -3.73
N ALA A 173 -8.26 -16.63 -2.68
CA ALA A 173 -8.45 -17.27 -1.38
C ALA A 173 -9.87 -17.01 -0.88
N ALA A 174 -10.37 -17.90 -0.02
CA ALA A 174 -11.63 -17.66 0.69
C ALA A 174 -11.55 -16.32 1.44
N ALA A 175 -12.60 -15.51 1.30
CA ALA A 175 -12.63 -14.15 1.83
C ALA A 175 -13.97 -13.85 2.50
N THR A 176 -13.95 -12.91 3.44
CA THR A 176 -15.13 -12.40 4.13
C THR A 176 -15.07 -10.87 4.17
N CYS A 177 -16.17 -10.24 3.79
CA CYS A 177 -16.38 -8.80 3.93
C CYS A 177 -16.86 -8.51 5.35
N ILE A 178 -16.22 -7.55 6.01
CA ILE A 178 -16.62 -7.05 7.33
C ILE A 178 -17.17 -5.63 7.16
N LYS A 179 -18.41 -5.42 7.57
CA LYS A 179 -19.09 -4.12 7.54
C LYS A 179 -19.83 -3.89 8.85
N ASP A 180 -19.45 -2.86 9.60
CA ASP A 180 -20.04 -2.51 10.90
C ASP A 180 -20.10 -3.73 11.86
N GLY A 181 -19.02 -4.54 11.84
CA GLY A 181 -18.90 -5.78 12.61
C GLY A 181 -19.63 -6.99 12.04
N LYS A 182 -20.51 -6.82 11.04
CA LYS A 182 -21.20 -7.91 10.35
C LYS A 182 -20.28 -8.58 9.34
N SER A 183 -20.25 -9.92 9.36
CA SER A 183 -19.47 -10.74 8.45
C SER A 183 -20.34 -11.27 7.31
N THR A 184 -19.91 -11.04 6.07
CA THR A 184 -20.57 -11.54 4.85
C THR A 184 -19.53 -12.24 3.98
N PRO A 185 -19.63 -13.56 3.73
CA PRO A 185 -18.65 -14.27 2.92
C PRO A 185 -18.70 -13.84 1.45
N PHE A 186 -17.57 -13.91 0.75
CA PHE A 186 -17.56 -13.80 -0.70
C PHE A 186 -18.03 -15.12 -1.33
N ALA A 187 -18.79 -15.05 -2.42
CA ALA A 187 -19.30 -16.22 -3.12
C ALA A 187 -18.22 -16.99 -3.89
N LYS A 188 -17.15 -16.29 -4.29
CA LYS A 188 -15.97 -16.87 -4.97
C LYS A 188 -14.69 -16.47 -4.23
N PRO A 189 -13.60 -17.26 -4.37
CA PRO A 189 -12.29 -16.85 -3.90
C PRO A 189 -11.90 -15.48 -4.46
N LEU A 190 -11.27 -14.66 -3.63
CA LEU A 190 -10.85 -13.30 -3.95
C LEU A 190 -9.36 -13.29 -4.27
N ALA A 191 -9.01 -12.88 -5.50
CA ALA A 191 -7.63 -12.75 -5.96
C ALA A 191 -6.94 -11.50 -5.37
N ASP A 192 -5.62 -11.41 -5.51
CA ASP A 192 -4.84 -10.25 -5.04
C ASP A 192 -5.07 -8.99 -5.88
N ASN A 193 -5.14 -9.14 -7.20
CA ASN A 193 -5.55 -8.12 -8.15
C ASN A 193 -6.94 -8.50 -8.69
N ASP A 194 -7.98 -8.39 -7.87
CA ASP A 194 -9.29 -8.87 -8.28
C ASP A 194 -9.95 -7.90 -9.28
N GLU A 195 -10.23 -8.40 -10.49
CA GLU A 195 -10.70 -7.59 -11.62
C GLU A 195 -12.21 -7.53 -11.74
N CYS A 196 -12.94 -7.78 -10.65
CA CYS A 196 -14.38 -7.65 -10.67
C CYS A 196 -14.84 -6.25 -11.11
N ALA A 197 -15.81 -6.21 -12.03
CA ALA A 197 -16.42 -4.97 -12.50
C ALA A 197 -17.30 -4.32 -11.42
N LYS A 198 -18.05 -5.12 -10.66
CA LYS A 198 -18.94 -4.62 -9.60
C LYS A 198 -19.22 -5.66 -8.51
N TYR A 199 -18.97 -5.28 -7.26
CA TYR A 199 -19.35 -6.04 -6.09
C TYR A 199 -20.72 -5.62 -5.56
N VAL A 200 -21.56 -6.61 -5.26
CA VAL A 200 -22.84 -6.42 -4.57
C VAL A 200 -23.06 -7.52 -3.53
N VAL A 201 -23.99 -7.29 -2.60
CA VAL A 201 -24.48 -8.37 -1.73
C VAL A 201 -25.71 -9.00 -2.36
N SER A 202 -25.67 -10.31 -2.56
CA SER A 202 -26.79 -11.12 -3.05
C SER A 202 -26.81 -12.45 -2.31
N ASN A 203 -27.99 -12.92 -1.92
CA ASN A 203 -28.15 -14.19 -1.17
C ASN A 203 -27.22 -14.32 0.04
N ASN A 204 -27.03 -13.24 0.81
CA ASN A 204 -26.13 -13.16 1.96
C ASN A 204 -24.64 -13.42 1.65
N GLN A 205 -24.23 -13.20 0.40
CA GLN A 205 -22.84 -13.29 -0.03
C GLN A 205 -22.43 -12.04 -0.79
N VAL A 206 -21.16 -11.67 -0.74
CA VAL A 206 -20.58 -10.70 -1.65
C VAL A 206 -20.30 -11.40 -2.98
N VAL A 207 -20.95 -10.94 -4.04
CA VAL A 207 -20.85 -11.50 -5.39
C VAL A 207 -20.23 -10.50 -6.34
N CYS A 208 -19.39 -11.00 -7.24
CA CYS A 208 -18.94 -10.23 -8.38
C CYS A 208 -19.98 -10.31 -9.51
N GLN A 209 -20.43 -9.17 -10.01
CA GLN A 209 -21.27 -9.05 -11.20
C GLN A 209 -20.42 -8.63 -12.40
N ALA A 210 -20.72 -9.22 -13.54
CA ALA A 210 -20.20 -8.80 -14.84
C ALA A 210 -20.85 -7.49 -15.29
#